data_AF-A0A2R6P8R3-F1
#
_entry.id   AF-A0A2R6P8R3-F1
#
_cell.length_a   1.000
_cell.length_b   1.000
_cell.length_c   1.000
_cell.angle_alpha   90.00
_cell.angle_beta   90.00
_cell.angle_gamma   90.00
#
_symmetry.space_group_name_H-M   'P 1'
#
loop_
_entity.id
_entity.type
_entity.pdbx_description
1 polymer ?
#
loop_
_entity_poly.entity_id
_entity_poly.type
_entity_poly.pdbx_seq_one_letter_code
_entity_poly.pdbx_strand_id
1 'polypeptide(L)'
;MSQGPSQAEIVTAFQGLLLDNYIAYAMTALAAYEYTITVKQEMTMVWQHRWTLVAWIFMANRYVMIGIVIWTVAPETAKTGIFAGV
;
A
#
# COMPACT_ATOMS: atom_id res chain seq x y z
N MET A 1 2.78 38.02 14.53
CA MET A 1 2.10 37.91 13.22
C MET A 1 2.66 36.67 12.52
N SER A 2 1.86 35.61 12.35
CA SER A 2 2.28 34.45 11.56
C SER A 2 2.08 34.81 10.10
N GLN A 3 3.16 35.02 9.36
CA GLN A 3 3.08 35.05 7.90
C GLN A 3 2.71 33.62 7.47
N GLY A 4 1.58 33.49 6.79
CA GLY A 4 1.20 32.22 6.18
C GLY A 4 2.26 31.76 5.17
N PRO A 5 2.34 30.45 4.90
CA PRO A 5 3.34 29.91 3.97
C PRO A 5 3.25 30.59 2.61
N SER A 6 4.40 30.89 2.03
CA SER A 6 4.52 31.46 0.69
C SER A 6 4.00 30.51 -0.38
N GLN A 7 3.61 31.03 -1.54
CA GLN A 7 3.09 30.19 -2.64
C GLN A 7 4.09 29.09 -3.05
N ALA A 8 5.39 29.40 -3.05
CA ALA A 8 6.44 28.43 -3.37
C ALA A 8 6.47 27.27 -2.36
N GLU A 9 6.35 27.55 -1.07
CA GLU A 9 6.32 26.53 -0.02
C GLU A 9 5.09 25.62 -0.15
N ILE A 10 3.93 26.16 -0.50
CA ILE A 10 2.70 25.39 -0.73
C ILE A 10 2.87 24.44 -1.93
N VAL A 11 3.43 24.94 -3.04
CA VAL A 11 3.66 24.13 -4.24
C VAL A 11 4.65 23.00 -3.96
N THR A 12 5.74 23.28 -3.25
CA THR A 12 6.73 22.25 -2.87
C THR A 12 6.11 21.19 -1.95
N ALA A 13 5.34 21.60 -0.94
CA ALA A 13 4.65 20.66 -0.05
C ALA A 13 3.67 19.76 -0.82
N PHE A 14 2.91 20.33 -1.76
CA PHE A 14 1.99 19.57 -2.59
C PHE A 14 2.69 18.59 -3.54
N GLN A 15 3.81 18.99 -4.14
CA GLN A 15 4.63 18.09 -4.96
C GLN A 15 5.19 16.91 -4.15
N GLY A 16 5.60 17.14 -2.90
CA GLY A 16 6.02 16.08 -1.99
C GLY A 16 4.89 15.06 -1.74
N LEU A 17 3.68 15.54 -1.44
CA LEU A 17 2.52 14.67 -1.24
C LEU A 17 2.14 13.87 -2.49
N LEU A 18 2.21 14.48 -3.67
CA LEU A 18 1.95 13.78 -4.93
C LEU A 18 2.99 12.69 -5.20
N LEU A 19 4.27 13.00 -4.99
CA LEU A 19 5.35 12.04 -5.18
C LEU A 19 5.19 10.84 -4.25
N ASP A 20 4.92 11.08 -2.97
CA ASP A 20 4.68 10.03 -1.97
C ASP A 20 3.49 9.15 -2.37
N ASN A 21 2.39 9.75 -2.83
CA ASN A 21 1.23 9.00 -3.32
C ASN A 21 1.57 8.13 -4.53
N TYR A 22 2.28 8.65 -5.53
CA TYR A 22 2.67 7.86 -6.71
C TYR A 22 3.58 6.69 -6.32
N ILE A 23 4.54 6.90 -5.43
CA ILE A 23 5.42 5.85 -4.93
C ILE A 23 4.60 4.80 -4.17
N ALA A 24 3.68 5.21 -3.29
CA ALA A 24 2.82 4.30 -2.54
C ALA A 24 1.97 3.42 -3.47
N TYR A 25 1.33 3.99 -4.50
CA TYR A 25 0.56 3.23 -5.47
C TYR A 25 1.44 2.29 -6.32
N ALA A 26 2.62 2.75 -6.77
CA ALA A 26 3.53 1.92 -7.54
C ALA A 26 4.05 0.73 -6.74
N MET A 27 4.45 0.95 -5.49
CA MET A 27 4.88 -0.11 -4.57
C MET A 27 3.74 -1.08 -4.25
N THR A 28 2.52 -0.57 -4.09
CA THR A 28 1.32 -1.39 -3.89
C THR A 28 1.04 -2.29 -5.09
N ALA A 29 1.09 -1.73 -6.29
CA ALA A 29 0.87 -2.48 -7.53
C ALA A 29 1.94 -3.55 -7.76
N LEU A 30 3.22 -3.20 -7.51
CA LEU A 30 4.33 -4.15 -7.59
C LEU A 30 4.17 -5.29 -6.60
N ALA A 31 3.87 -4.97 -5.34
CA ALA A 31 3.62 -5.97 -4.32
C ALA A 31 2.43 -6.88 -4.70
N ALA A 32 1.31 -6.31 -5.13
CA ALA A 32 0.15 -7.08 -5.59
C ALA A 32 0.47 -8.02 -6.75
N TYR A 33 1.28 -7.56 -7.72
CA TYR A 33 1.74 -8.37 -8.85
C TYR A 33 2.59 -9.56 -8.39
N GLU A 34 3.65 -9.29 -7.61
CA GLU A 34 4.52 -10.32 -7.04
C GLU A 34 3.74 -11.30 -6.17
N TYR A 35 2.72 -10.81 -5.45
CA TYR A 35 1.88 -11.67 -4.63
C TYR A 35 0.96 -12.57 -5.47
N THR A 36 0.42 -12.06 -6.56
CA THR A 36 -0.49 -12.82 -7.43
C THR A 36 0.23 -14.00 -8.11
N ILE A 37 1.47 -13.78 -8.55
CA ILE A 37 2.25 -14.83 -9.22
C ILE A 37 2.69 -15.93 -8.24
N THR A 38 3.11 -15.55 -7.02
CA THR A 38 3.66 -16.52 -6.05
C THR A 38 2.55 -17.24 -5.27
N VAL A 39 1.35 -16.64 -5.12
CA VAL A 39 0.17 -17.27 -4.49
C VAL A 39 -0.20 -18.58 -5.17
N LYS A 40 -0.06 -18.66 -6.50
CA LYS A 40 -0.42 -19.87 -7.25
C LYS A 40 0.49 -21.06 -6.91
N GLN A 41 1.79 -20.80 -6.76
CA GLN A 41 2.75 -21.80 -6.29
C GLN A 41 2.54 -22.15 -4.82
N GLU A 42 2.25 -21.15 -3.99
CA GLU A 42 1.97 -21.33 -2.56
C GLU A 42 0.72 -22.16 -2.30
N MET A 43 -0.39 -21.89 -2.99
CA MET A 43 -1.58 -22.73 -2.87
C MET A 43 -1.29 -24.18 -3.24
N THR A 44 -0.50 -24.41 -4.29
CA THR A 44 -0.20 -25.77 -4.74
C THR A 44 0.72 -26.51 -3.75
N MET A 45 1.71 -25.84 -3.16
CA MET A 45 2.67 -26.48 -2.25
C MET A 45 2.21 -26.51 -0.79
N VAL A 46 1.56 -25.45 -0.31
CA VAL A 46 1.17 -25.27 1.10
C VAL A 46 -0.18 -25.92 1.39
N TRP A 47 -1.17 -25.82 0.49
CA TRP A 47 -2.51 -26.37 0.77
C TRP A 47 -2.61 -27.88 0.49
N GLN A 48 -1.69 -28.44 -0.31
CA GLN A 48 -1.60 -29.90 -0.52
C GLN A 48 -0.71 -30.61 0.51
N HIS A 49 0.08 -29.87 1.31
CA HIS A 49 1.00 -30.45 2.29
C HIS A 49 0.63 -30.05 3.72
N ARG A 50 1.15 -30.77 4.71
CA ARG A 50 0.80 -30.54 6.13
C ARG A 50 1.14 -29.10 6.51
N TRP A 51 0.19 -28.39 7.13
CA TRP A 51 0.37 -27.03 7.65
C TRP A 51 1.54 -26.98 8.63
N THR A 52 2.73 -26.59 8.15
CA THR A 52 3.92 -26.44 8.98
C THR A 52 3.97 -25.05 9.61
N LEU A 53 4.68 -24.94 10.73
CA LEU A 53 4.93 -23.66 11.41
C LEU A 53 5.63 -22.64 10.48
N VAL A 54 6.44 -23.13 9.56
CA VAL A 54 7.09 -22.34 8.50
C VAL A 54 6.07 -21.73 7.54
N ALA A 55 5.04 -22.47 7.14
CA ALA A 55 3.96 -21.95 6.30
C ALA A 55 3.18 -20.84 6.99
N TRP A 56 2.91 -20.96 8.30
CA TRP A 56 2.25 -19.91 9.09
C TRP A 56 3.09 -18.64 9.23
N ILE A 57 4.40 -18.77 9.48
CA ILE A 57 5.32 -17.63 9.55
C ILE A 57 5.38 -16.92 8.19
N PHE A 58 5.44 -17.70 7.10
CA PHE A 58 5.43 -17.16 5.75
C PHE A 58 4.11 -16.42 5.43
N MET A 59 2.97 -17.00 5.81
CA MET A 59 1.64 -16.36 5.70
C MET A 59 1.58 -15.07 6.51
N ALA A 60 1.99 -15.08 7.78
CA ALA A 60 1.99 -13.91 8.63
C ALA A 60 2.86 -12.79 8.02
N ASN A 61 4.08 -13.10 7.59
CA ASN A 61 4.96 -12.13 6.94
C ASN A 61 4.31 -11.52 5.68
N ARG A 62 3.58 -12.34 4.91
CA ARG A 62 2.96 -11.94 3.63
C ARG A 62 1.70 -11.10 3.81
N TYR A 63 0.78 -11.51 4.67
CA TYR A 63 -0.49 -10.81 4.86
C TYR A 63 -0.36 -9.58 5.76
N VAL A 64 0.64 -9.53 6.65
CA VAL A 64 0.96 -8.31 7.41
C VAL A 64 1.41 -7.18 6.48
N MET A 65 2.25 -7.47 5.48
CA MET A 65 2.63 -6.45 4.47
C MET A 65 1.42 -5.93 3.70
N ILE A 66 0.50 -6.80 3.29
CA ILE A 66 -0.73 -6.40 2.60
C ILE A 66 -1.59 -5.51 3.52
N GLY A 67 -1.71 -5.87 4.80
CA GLY A 67 -2.44 -5.06 5.79
C GLY A 67 -1.83 -3.67 5.98
N ILE A 68 -0.50 -3.58 6.03
CA ILE A 68 0.22 -2.29 6.12
C ILE A 68 -0.05 -1.45 4.87
N VAL A 69 0.03 -2.05 3.68
CA VAL A 69 -0.24 -1.35 2.42
C VAL A 69 -1.69 -0.84 2.33
N ILE A 70 -2.67 -1.64 2.75
CA ILE A 70 -4.06 -1.19 2.81
C ILE A 70 -4.20 -0.04 3.80
N TRP A 71 -3.57 -0.13 4.96
CA TRP A 71 -3.62 0.93 5.98
C TRP A 71 -3.02 2.25 5.49
N THR A 72 -1.92 2.21 4.73
CA THR A 72 -1.26 3.42 4.20
C THR A 72 -2.03 4.05 3.05
N VAL A 73 -2.67 3.25 2.18
CA VAL A 73 -3.37 3.75 0.98
C VAL A 73 -4.85 4.08 1.23
N ALA A 74 -5.51 3.39 2.17
CA ALA A 74 -6.92 3.60 2.49
C ALA A 74 -7.31 5.07 2.82
N PRO A 75 -6.56 5.84 3.65
CA PRO A 75 -6.95 7.21 3.96
C PRO A 75 -6.86 8.14 2.75
N GLU A 76 -5.94 7.90 1.81
CA GLU A 76 -5.76 8.73 0.60
C GLU A 76 -6.87 8.51 -0.43
N THR A 77 -7.33 7.26 -0.59
CA THR A 77 -8.47 6.95 -1.45
C THR A 77 -9.80 7.51 -0.90
N ALA A 78 -10.00 7.46 0.42
CA ALA A 78 -11.21 7.98 1.07
C ALA A 78 -11.36 9.51 0.95
N LYS A 79 -10.25 10.27 1.05
CA LYS A 79 -10.26 11.73 0.85
C LYS A 79 -10.71 12.11 -0.56
N THR A 80 -10.31 11.33 -1.56
CA THR A 80 -10.65 11.59 -2.97
C THR A 80 -12.14 11.36 -3.26
N GLY A 81 -12.80 10.45 -2.54
CA GLY A 81 -14.24 10.19 -2.64
C GLY A 81 -15.14 11.32 -2.14
N ILE A 82 -14.66 12.16 -1.20
CA ILE A 82 -15.42 13.30 -0.67
C ILE A 82 -15.45 14.48 -1.67
N PHE A 83 -14.38 14.68 -2.45
CA PHE A 83 -14.29 15.77 -3.43
C PHE A 83 -14.86 15.41 -4.82
N ALA A 84 -15.07 14.13 -5.12
CA ALA A 84 -15.66 13.67 -6.38
C ALA A 84 -17.22 13.69 -6.39
N GLY A 85 -17.85 14.07 -5.28
CA GLY A 85 -19.31 14.08 -5.11
C GLY A 85 -19.94 15.46 -4.87
N VAL A 86 -19.21 16.56 -5.07
CA VAL A 86 -19.70 17.95 -4.95
C VAL A 86 -19.46 18.71 -6.24
#